data_AF-A0A1A6HM11-F1
#
_entry.id   AF-A0A1A6HM11-F1
#
_cell.length_a   1.000
_cell.length_b   1.000
_cell.length_c   1.000
_cell.angle_alpha   90.00
_cell.angle_beta   90.00
_cell.angle_gamma   90.00
#
_symmetry.space_group_name_H-M   'P 1'
#
loop_
_entity.id
_entity.type
_entity.pdbx_description
1 polymer ?
#
loop_
_entity_poly.entity_id
_entity_poly.type
_entity_poly.pdbx_seq_one_letter_code
_entity_poly.pdbx_strand_id
1 'polypeptide(L)'
;MVKLNLTLHQSAQVSVLLTVEEKDSQAPQNGDSNLPKDQLTPGDGPHVNRVFRSGLSESKSGKSQVLFETEVSRKLFDTLNEDLFQKILVPIQQVLKEGHLDKTEIDEVVLVGGSTRIPRIRQVIQEFFGKDPNTSVDPDLAVVTGVAIQAGIDGGSWPL
;
A
#
# COMPACT_ATOMS: atom_id res chain seq x y z
N MET A 1 2.32 1.30 -16.69
CA MET A 1 1.88 2.04 -15.48
C MET A 1 1.11 1.07 -14.61
N VAL A 2 1.73 0.55 -13.55
CA VAL A 2 1.06 -0.38 -12.61
C VAL A 2 0.14 0.45 -11.73
N LYS A 3 -1.16 0.43 -12.01
CA LYS A 3 -2.16 1.10 -11.19
C LYS A 3 -2.44 0.18 -9.99
N LEU A 4 -1.63 0.27 -8.93
CA LEU A 4 -1.97 -0.36 -7.66
C LEU A 4 -3.23 0.33 -7.13
N ASN A 5 -4.34 -0.39 -7.13
CA ASN A 5 -5.52 0.02 -6.38
C ASN A 5 -5.17 -0.12 -4.89
N LEU A 6 -4.75 0.98 -4.26
CA LEU A 6 -4.33 1.06 -2.86
C LEU A 6 -5.48 0.74 -1.87
N THR A 7 -6.67 0.47 -2.37
CA THR A 7 -7.84 0.02 -1.61
C THR A 7 -7.78 -1.51 -1.42
N LEU A 8 -6.77 -2.02 -0.72
CA LEU A 8 -6.63 -3.46 -0.43
C LEU A 8 -7.75 -3.97 0.47
N HIS A 9 -8.95 -4.28 -0.02
CA HIS A 9 -10.08 -4.64 0.86
C HIS A 9 -9.78 -5.81 1.81
N GLN A 10 -9.07 -6.86 1.35
CA GLN A 10 -8.63 -7.99 2.19
C GLN A 10 -7.21 -8.45 1.84
N SER A 11 -6.94 -8.71 0.56
CA SER A 11 -5.62 -9.05 0.05
C SER A 11 -5.48 -8.67 -1.43
N ALA A 12 -4.24 -8.64 -1.92
CA ALA A 12 -3.96 -8.63 -3.36
C ALA A 12 -2.80 -9.56 -3.68
N GLN A 13 -2.83 -10.12 -4.88
CA GLN A 13 -1.70 -10.88 -5.41
C GLN A 13 -0.75 -9.96 -6.17
N VAL A 14 0.54 -10.11 -5.86
CA VAL A 14 1.63 -9.45 -6.56
C VAL A 14 2.38 -10.54 -7.32
N SER A 15 2.30 -10.49 -8.65
CA SER A 15 3.01 -11.41 -9.55
C SER A 15 4.09 -10.64 -10.32
N VAL A 16 5.34 -11.07 -10.21
CA VAL A 16 6.50 -10.47 -10.89
C VAL A 16 7.25 -11.56 -11.64
N LEU A 17 7.41 -11.38 -12.94
CA LEU A 17 8.26 -12.25 -13.75
C LEU A 17 9.72 -11.81 -13.59
N LEU A 18 10.53 -12.68 -13.00
CA LEU A 18 11.95 -12.46 -12.76
C LEU A 18 12.78 -13.26 -13.79
N THR A 19 13.81 -12.63 -14.35
CA THR A 19 14.80 -13.31 -15.17
C THR A 19 16.03 -13.57 -14.32
N VAL A 20 16.38 -14.83 -14.10
CA VAL A 20 17.55 -15.24 -13.32
C VAL A 20 18.60 -15.77 -14.30
N GLU A 21 19.83 -15.28 -14.18
CA GLU A 21 20.98 -15.90 -14.85
C GLU A 21 21.41 -17.12 -14.04
N GLU A 22 21.48 -18.28 -14.68
CA GLU A 22 22.04 -19.50 -14.07
C GLU A 22 23.51 -19.23 -13.75
N LYS A 23 23.81 -18.99 -12.46
CA LYS A 23 25.18 -19.02 -11.99
C LYS A 23 25.53 -20.47 -11.74
N ASP A 24 26.39 -21.04 -12.58
CA ASP A 24 27.04 -22.33 -12.34
C ASP A 24 27.59 -22.34 -10.90
N SER A 25 26.97 -23.11 -10.02
CA SER A 25 27.44 -23.34 -8.67
C SER A 25 27.25 -24.81 -8.35
N GLN A 26 28.39 -25.50 -8.38
CA GLN A 26 28.59 -26.91 -8.11
C GLN A 26 27.90 -27.34 -6.81
N ALA A 27 27.26 -28.51 -6.85
CA ALA A 27 26.65 -29.15 -5.70
C ALA A 27 27.70 -29.56 -4.64
N PRO A 28 27.47 -29.35 -3.34
CA PRO A 28 28.12 -30.16 -2.31
C PRO A 28 27.41 -31.52 -2.24
N GLN A 29 28.21 -32.59 -2.26
CA GLN A 29 27.77 -33.97 -2.16
C GLN A 29 27.33 -34.36 -0.74
N ASN A 30 26.30 -35.19 -0.67
CA ASN A 30 25.85 -36.16 0.34
C ASN A 30 26.47 -36.15 1.76
N GLY A 31 25.58 -36.19 2.76
CA GLY A 31 25.86 -36.64 4.13
C GLY A 31 24.57 -37.09 4.83
N ASP A 32 24.60 -38.29 5.42
CA ASP A 32 23.50 -39.18 5.81
C ASP A 32 22.69 -38.83 7.07
N SER A 33 21.43 -39.30 7.03
CA SER A 33 20.64 -39.93 8.12
C SER A 33 19.83 -39.12 9.17
N ASN A 34 18.58 -39.59 9.31
CA ASN A 34 17.68 -39.61 10.47
C ASN A 34 16.79 -38.38 10.79
N LEU A 35 15.50 -38.50 10.42
CA LEU A 35 14.37 -37.82 11.05
C LEU A 35 13.83 -38.66 12.22
N PRO A 36 13.51 -38.04 13.36
CA PRO A 36 12.33 -38.40 14.15
C PRO A 36 11.14 -37.58 13.64
N LYS A 37 10.08 -38.27 13.22
CA LYS A 37 8.76 -37.67 13.04
C LYS A 37 8.17 -37.44 14.43
N ASP A 38 7.89 -36.20 14.81
CA ASP A 38 6.69 -35.89 15.62
C ASP A 38 6.43 -34.39 15.81
N GLN A 39 5.12 -34.09 15.76
CA GLN A 39 4.41 -32.90 16.25
C GLN A 39 4.41 -31.63 15.37
N LEU A 40 3.40 -31.57 14.47
CA LEU A 40 2.87 -30.32 13.94
C LEU A 40 1.56 -29.99 14.67
N THR A 41 1.54 -28.92 15.47
CA THR A 41 0.32 -28.29 15.95
C THR A 41 -0.24 -27.34 14.89
N PRO A 42 -1.58 -27.25 14.69
CA PRO A 42 -2.17 -26.33 13.73
C PRO A 42 -2.36 -24.95 14.38
N GLY A 43 -1.65 -23.93 13.91
CA GLY A 43 -1.84 -22.56 14.37
C GLY A 43 -0.88 -21.57 13.72
N ASP A 44 -1.44 -20.72 12.86
CA ASP A 44 -0.90 -19.44 12.39
C ASP A 44 0.51 -19.42 11.78
N GLY A 45 0.58 -19.69 10.48
CA GLY A 45 1.73 -19.32 9.65
C GLY A 45 1.27 -18.76 8.29
N PRO A 46 1.85 -17.66 7.77
CA PRO A 46 1.51 -17.15 6.46
C PRO A 46 1.94 -18.15 5.38
N HIS A 47 1.05 -18.33 4.41
CA HIS A 47 1.09 -19.38 3.41
C HIS A 47 2.24 -19.23 2.39
N VAL A 48 3.08 -20.28 2.35
CA VAL A 48 3.64 -20.97 1.17
C VAL A 48 4.21 -20.10 0.03
N ASN A 49 5.53 -19.96 -0.01
CA ASN A 49 6.30 -19.62 -1.23
C ASN A 49 6.14 -20.77 -2.24
N ARG A 50 5.17 -20.70 -3.15
CA ARG A 50 5.02 -21.68 -4.23
C ARG A 50 5.82 -21.22 -5.44
N VAL A 51 7.07 -21.66 -5.52
CA VAL A 51 7.90 -21.49 -6.73
C VAL A 51 7.33 -22.41 -7.81
N PHE A 52 6.47 -21.89 -8.69
CA PHE A 52 6.08 -22.59 -9.90
C PHE A 52 7.27 -22.59 -10.87
N ARG A 53 8.02 -23.69 -10.91
CA ARG A 53 8.90 -23.98 -12.06
C ARG A 53 8.00 -24.39 -13.22
N SER A 54 7.67 -23.45 -14.08
CA SER A 54 6.98 -23.75 -15.34
C SER A 54 7.89 -24.68 -16.16
N GLY A 55 7.49 -25.94 -16.29
CA GLY A 55 8.06 -26.87 -17.25
C GLY A 55 7.61 -26.49 -18.65
N LEU A 56 8.36 -25.60 -19.30
CA LEU A 56 8.39 -25.46 -20.76
C LEU A 56 9.86 -25.29 -21.15
N SER A 57 10.46 -26.44 -21.45
CA SER A 57 11.77 -26.55 -22.08
C SER A 57 11.65 -26.12 -23.54
N GLU A 58 12.24 -24.99 -23.90
CA GLU A 58 13.06 -24.92 -25.12
C GLU A 58 14.15 -23.86 -24.95
N SER A 59 15.38 -24.36 -24.87
CA SER A 59 16.61 -23.59 -24.68
C SER A 59 17.03 -22.90 -25.98
N LYS A 60 17.12 -21.57 -25.96
CA LYS A 60 18.25 -20.80 -26.52
C LYS A 60 18.45 -19.50 -25.71
N SER A 61 19.66 -19.32 -25.19
CA SER A 61 20.13 -18.24 -24.30
C SER A 61 19.89 -18.55 -22.81
N GLY A 62 20.97 -18.64 -22.02
CA GLY A 62 21.02 -19.08 -20.62
C GLY A 62 20.35 -18.12 -19.63
N LYS A 63 19.05 -17.84 -19.83
CA LYS A 63 18.23 -17.00 -18.97
C LYS A 63 16.96 -17.76 -18.62
N SER A 64 16.83 -18.16 -17.35
CA SER A 64 15.62 -18.81 -16.84
C SER A 64 14.62 -17.76 -16.36
N GLN A 65 13.35 -17.92 -16.71
CA GLN A 65 12.28 -17.07 -16.20
C GLN A 65 11.59 -17.75 -15.02
N VAL A 66 11.43 -17.02 -13.92
CA VAL A 66 10.76 -17.46 -12.69
C VAL A 66 9.61 -16.49 -12.40
N LEU A 67 8.39 -16.99 -12.31
CA LEU A 67 7.25 -16.20 -11.85
C LEU A 67 7.22 -16.21 -10.32
N PHE A 68 7.41 -15.04 -9.72
CA PHE A 68 7.23 -14.84 -8.28
C PHE A 68 5.81 -14.36 -8.04
N GLU A 69 5.04 -15.11 -7.27
CA GLU A 69 3.70 -14.72 -6.83
C GLU A 69 3.64 -14.70 -5.31
N THR A 70 3.13 -13.61 -4.75
CA THR A 70 2.90 -13.48 -3.31
C THR A 70 1.57 -12.79 -3.04
N GLU A 71 0.91 -13.20 -1.96
CA GLU A 71 -0.31 -12.55 -1.49
C GLU A 71 0.05 -11.53 -0.39
N VAL A 72 -0.30 -10.27 -0.63
CA VAL A 72 -0.17 -9.20 0.35
C VAL A 72 -1.53 -8.99 1.00
N SER A 73 -1.65 -9.40 2.26
CA SER A 73 -2.83 -9.10 3.07
C SER A 73 -2.85 -7.63 3.50
N ARG A 74 -4.04 -7.09 3.76
CA ARG A 74 -4.22 -5.75 4.34
C ARG A 74 -3.42 -5.59 5.64
N LYS A 75 -3.48 -6.59 6.52
CA LYS A 75 -2.76 -6.55 7.82
C LYS A 75 -1.25 -6.41 7.61
N LEU A 76 -0.69 -7.12 6.64
CA LEU A 76 0.72 -6.99 6.29
C LEU A 76 1.02 -5.60 5.74
N PHE A 77 0.20 -5.08 4.82
CA PHE A 77 0.33 -3.72 4.29
C PHE A 77 0.29 -2.67 5.41
N ASP A 78 -0.68 -2.76 6.32
CA ASP A 78 -0.83 -1.80 7.41
C ASP A 78 0.38 -1.86 8.35
N THR A 79 0.86 -3.06 8.68
CA THR A 79 2.05 -3.26 9.53
C THR A 79 3.30 -2.67 8.90
N LEU A 80 3.49 -2.85 7.60
CA LEU A 80 4.67 -2.35 6.88
C LEU A 80 4.70 -0.82 6.75
N ASN A 81 3.55 -0.16 6.86
CA ASN A 81 3.43 1.29 6.65
C ASN A 81 3.01 2.05 7.93
N GLU A 82 2.98 1.40 9.09
CA GLU A 82 2.51 2.02 10.33
C GLU A 82 3.31 3.27 10.69
N ASP A 83 4.63 3.26 10.48
CA ASP A 83 5.48 4.43 10.72
C ASP A 83 5.11 5.61 9.80
N LEU A 84 4.78 5.34 8.53
CA LEU A 84 4.34 6.34 7.57
C LEU A 84 2.97 6.92 7.94
N PHE A 85 2.04 6.09 8.42
CA PHE A 85 0.74 6.57 8.87
C PHE A 85 0.86 7.52 10.07
N GLN A 86 1.76 7.24 11.02
CA GLN A 86 1.98 8.15 12.15
C GLN A 86 2.68 9.44 11.73
N LYS A 87 3.60 9.39 10.75
CA LYS A 87 4.31 10.57 10.23
C LYS A 87 3.39 11.61 9.61
N ILE A 88 2.18 11.26 9.15
CA ILE A 88 1.23 12.24 8.61
C ILE A 88 0.73 13.23 9.67
N LEU A 89 0.79 12.87 10.95
CA LEU A 89 0.31 13.73 12.05
C LEU A 89 1.28 14.87 12.35
N VAL A 90 2.58 14.70 12.05
CA VAL A 90 3.61 15.70 12.30
C VAL A 90 3.31 17.05 11.61
N PRO A 91 3.08 17.09 10.27
CA PRO A 91 2.74 18.35 9.61
C PRO A 91 1.39 18.92 10.06
N ILE A 92 0.41 18.07 10.39
CA ILE A 92 -0.90 18.52 10.89
C ILE A 92 -0.73 19.27 12.23
N GLN A 93 0.00 18.68 13.17
CA GLN A 93 0.27 19.30 14.46
C GLN A 93 1.05 20.60 14.32
N GLN A 94 2.01 20.66 13.37
CA GLN A 94 2.76 21.88 13.09
C GLN A 94 1.83 23.01 12.61
N VAL A 95 0.94 22.73 11.64
CA VAL A 95 -0.01 23.72 11.12
C VAL A 95 -0.98 24.20 12.19
N LEU A 96 -1.50 23.29 13.03
CA LEU A 96 -2.36 23.67 14.16
C LEU A 96 -1.63 24.60 15.13
N LYS A 97 -0.38 24.28 15.46
CA LYS A 97 0.45 25.11 16.34
C LYS A 97 0.73 26.49 15.75
N GLU A 98 1.06 26.56 14.47
CA GLU A 98 1.31 27.82 13.74
C GLU A 98 0.04 28.65 13.58
N GLY A 99 -1.12 27.99 13.44
CA GLY A 99 -2.43 28.63 13.40
C GLY A 99 -2.98 29.03 14.77
N HIS A 100 -2.31 28.66 15.87
CA HIS A 100 -2.79 28.82 17.24
C HIS A 100 -4.17 28.21 17.48
N LEU A 101 -4.46 27.07 16.85
CA LEU A 101 -5.73 26.35 16.93
C LEU A 101 -5.56 25.03 17.68
N ASP A 102 -6.52 24.70 18.53
CA ASP A 102 -6.70 23.34 19.03
C ASP A 102 -7.41 22.47 17.98
N LYS A 103 -7.13 21.18 18.00
CA LYS A 103 -7.81 20.19 17.13
C LYS A 103 -9.33 20.18 17.33
N THR A 104 -9.84 20.59 18.49
CA THR A 104 -11.30 20.68 18.74
C THR A 104 -11.97 21.84 18.02
N GLU A 105 -11.20 22.88 17.66
CA GLU A 105 -11.71 24.07 16.97
C GLU A 105 -11.88 23.87 15.46
N ILE A 106 -11.40 22.74 14.92
CA ILE A 106 -11.55 22.40 13.51
C ILE A 106 -12.99 21.93 13.27
N ASP A 107 -13.78 22.65 12.49
CA ASP A 107 -15.18 22.25 12.22
C ASP A 107 -15.27 20.97 11.38
N GLU A 108 -14.62 20.96 10.22
CA GLU A 108 -14.66 19.87 9.25
C GLU A 108 -13.26 19.42 8.81
N VAL A 109 -13.13 18.12 8.52
CA VAL A 109 -11.91 17.53 7.95
C VAL A 109 -12.24 16.97 6.57
N VAL A 110 -11.68 17.57 5.52
CA VAL A 110 -11.86 17.10 4.14
C VAL A 110 -10.59 16.37 3.68
N LEU A 111 -10.75 15.16 3.16
CA LEU A 111 -9.64 14.36 2.65
C LEU A 111 -9.53 14.48 1.13
N VAL A 112 -8.36 14.86 0.61
CA VAL A 112 -8.12 15.08 -0.82
C VAL A 112 -6.94 14.21 -1.29
N GLY A 113 -7.07 13.63 -2.48
CA GLY A 113 -6.06 12.77 -3.12
C GLY A 113 -6.27 11.27 -2.89
N GLY A 114 -5.84 10.46 -3.87
CA GLY A 114 -6.15 9.03 -3.93
C GLY A 114 -5.66 8.19 -2.74
N SER A 115 -4.52 8.54 -2.13
CA SER A 115 -3.99 7.81 -0.96
C SER A 115 -4.91 7.91 0.26
N THR A 116 -5.75 8.94 0.37
CA THR A 116 -6.72 9.10 1.47
C THR A 116 -7.86 8.08 1.44
N ARG A 117 -7.95 7.28 0.36
CA ARG A 117 -8.85 6.13 0.26
C ARG A 117 -8.38 4.94 1.09
N ILE A 118 -7.13 4.93 1.57
CA ILE A 118 -6.60 3.90 2.48
C ILE A 118 -7.37 3.98 3.82
N PRO A 119 -8.06 2.91 4.25
CA PRO A 119 -8.84 2.92 5.49
C PRO A 119 -8.05 3.26 6.75
N ARG A 120 -6.79 2.80 6.85
CA ARG A 120 -5.93 3.08 8.00
C ARG A 120 -5.65 4.59 8.15
N ILE A 121 -5.48 5.32 7.05
CA ILE A 121 -5.30 6.78 7.08
C ILE A 121 -6.55 7.47 7.63
N ARG A 122 -7.75 7.05 7.18
CA ARG A 122 -9.00 7.61 7.67
C ARG A 122 -9.18 7.39 9.17
N GLN A 123 -8.84 6.20 9.66
CA GLN A 123 -8.86 5.88 11.09
C GLN A 123 -7.90 6.76 11.89
N VAL A 124 -6.64 6.88 11.47
CA VAL A 124 -5.65 7.71 12.17
C VAL A 124 -6.09 9.19 12.25
N ILE A 125 -6.66 9.72 11.17
CA ILE A 125 -7.18 11.09 11.14
C ILE A 125 -8.42 11.24 12.05
N GLN A 126 -9.34 10.27 12.01
CA GLN A 126 -10.51 10.25 12.86
C GLN A 126 -10.14 10.17 14.35
N GLU A 127 -9.17 9.32 14.71
CA GLU A 127 -8.63 9.20 16.07
C GLU A 127 -7.96 10.51 16.52
N PHE A 128 -7.23 11.18 15.62
CA PHE A 128 -6.54 12.42 15.94
C PHE A 128 -7.52 13.58 16.23
N PHE A 129 -8.49 13.81 15.33
CA PHE A 129 -9.45 14.93 15.45
C PHE A 129 -10.72 14.59 16.24
N GLY A 130 -10.98 13.31 16.53
CA GLY A 130 -12.18 12.83 17.22
C GLY A 130 -13.47 12.99 16.42
N LYS A 131 -13.40 13.12 15.09
CA LYS A 131 -14.53 13.33 14.20
C LYS A 131 -14.36 12.60 12.87
N ASP A 132 -15.48 12.23 12.26
CA ASP A 132 -15.49 11.61 10.94
C ASP A 132 -15.09 12.62 9.84
N PRO A 133 -14.15 12.26 8.95
CA PRO A 133 -13.83 13.10 7.80
C PRO A 133 -15.03 13.22 6.85
N ASN A 134 -15.20 14.41 6.27
CA ASN A 134 -16.24 14.71 5.30
C ASN A 134 -15.95 13.99 3.97
N THR A 135 -16.93 13.22 3.49
CA THR A 135 -16.88 12.47 2.22
C THR A 135 -17.83 13.02 1.15
N SER A 136 -18.45 14.18 1.36
CA SER A 136 -19.32 14.80 0.35
C SER A 136 -18.55 15.34 -0.85
N VAL A 137 -17.24 15.58 -0.67
CA VAL A 137 -16.33 16.06 -1.70
C VAL A 137 -15.62 14.89 -2.36
N ASP A 138 -15.61 14.84 -3.69
CA ASP A 138 -14.81 13.86 -4.44
C ASP A 138 -13.32 14.21 -4.31
N PRO A 139 -12.49 13.34 -3.68
CA PRO A 139 -11.07 13.62 -3.43
C PRO A 139 -10.24 13.76 -4.71
N ASP A 140 -10.71 13.25 -5.85
CA ASP A 140 -10.00 13.32 -7.12
C ASP A 140 -10.40 14.57 -7.94
N LEU A 141 -11.60 15.12 -7.69
CA LEU A 141 -12.12 16.30 -8.39
C LEU A 141 -11.96 17.60 -7.60
N ALA A 142 -11.84 17.53 -6.27
CA ALA A 142 -11.78 18.70 -5.38
C ALA A 142 -10.80 19.78 -5.88
N VAL A 143 -9.60 19.35 -6.26
CA VAL A 143 -8.52 20.25 -6.70
C VAL A 143 -8.85 20.91 -8.04
N VAL A 144 -9.27 20.13 -9.05
CA VAL A 144 -9.54 20.66 -10.40
C VAL A 144 -10.75 21.60 -10.38
N THR A 145 -11.78 21.28 -9.60
CA THR A 145 -12.94 22.14 -9.44
C THR A 145 -12.55 23.47 -8.79
N GLY A 146 -11.73 23.45 -7.74
CA GLY A 146 -11.23 24.66 -7.10
C GLY A 146 -10.42 25.55 -8.05
N VAL A 147 -9.54 24.95 -8.86
CA VAL A 147 -8.76 25.69 -9.87
C VAL A 147 -9.66 26.30 -10.95
N ALA A 148 -10.65 25.56 -11.44
CA ALA A 148 -11.58 26.08 -12.45
C ALA A 148 -12.38 27.29 -11.94
N ILE A 149 -12.83 27.24 -10.67
CA ILE A 149 -13.51 28.36 -10.02
C ILE A 149 -12.55 29.56 -9.90
N GLN A 150 -11.32 29.34 -9.43
CA GLN A 150 -10.33 30.41 -9.29
C GLN A 150 -10.01 31.07 -10.64
N ALA A 151 -9.86 30.28 -11.71
CA ALA A 151 -9.64 30.82 -13.05
C ALA A 151 -10.83 31.63 -13.58
N GLY A 152 -12.06 31.24 -13.23
CA GLY A 152 -13.26 32.01 -13.55
C GLY A 152 -13.32 33.36 -12.85
N ILE A 153 -12.89 33.40 -11.57
CA ILE A 153 -12.77 34.64 -10.78
C ILE A 153 -11.71 35.55 -11.40
N ASP A 154 -10.51 35.03 -11.65
CA ASP A 154 -9.40 35.81 -12.21
C ASP A 154 -9.72 36.31 -13.63
N GLY A 155 -10.50 35.54 -14.40
CA GLY A 155 -10.98 35.90 -15.73
C GLY A 155 -12.19 36.84 -15.75
N GLY A 156 -12.69 37.29 -14.59
CA GLY A 156 -13.85 38.18 -14.50
C GLY A 156 -15.17 37.55 -14.97
N SER A 157 -15.22 36.23 -15.12
CA SER A 157 -16.41 35.47 -15.53
C SER A 157 -17.26 35.00 -14.34
N TRP A 158 -16.91 35.43 -13.12
CA TRP A 158 -17.54 35.07 -11.85
C TRP A 158 -17.60 36.28 -10.90
N PRO A 159 -18.68 36.54 -10.14
CA PRO A 159 -19.95 35.81 -10.09
C PRO A 159 -20.99 36.38 -11.08
N LEU A 160 -21.94 35.56 -11.51
CA LEU A 160 -23.21 36.06 -12.07
C LEU A 160 -24.05 36.71 -10.96
#